data_AF-A0A9W8F127-F1
#
_entry.id   AF-A0A9W8F127-F1
#
_cell.length_a   1.000
_cell.length_b   1.000
_cell.length_c   1.000
_cell.angle_alpha   90.00
_cell.angle_beta   90.00
_cell.angle_gamma   90.00
#
_symmetry.space_group_name_H-M   'P 1'
#
loop_
_entity.id
_entity.type
_entity.pdbx_description
1 polymer ?
#
loop_
_entity_poly.entity_id
_entity_poly.type
_entity_poly.pdbx_seq_one_letter_code
_entity_poly.pdbx_strand_id
1 'polypeptide(L)'
;MAGENKNAKPMTSLLNEDNQLSAFDASTIPKQLLPVLDVEKSVPLTVVKVDPLALLKIVKHARESFPTPVNGQLLGLEINGVLEVTNAFAVPTQPGSEEDMTNYQVEMIQCLREVNIDSSSVGWYQSTRLGDFMQKPLLEVQASYQASPSGMSSVVLIHDTSKSEQGGNLSLRAFRLSAAYLELAKKESFGTKDLAEQGLTYGNILEELPVHVESSSLVKALLSELQWPKGVEQDLLAEMQRPSSFNAKLRARRLADRSAVADDSEAASESADSALLPSRPALYLGRPTSSLVLDQSSGGSLNRQLEAISELIDEHVHDANQWMYWKRGEAKVKNSRSQFVQKRAQSNAAREARGEAPEPEVPEAELDRMFRPLPEPSRLEALLNTANLNLLSKGVTQSRGPALTKMFMAQGLHESAN
;
A
#
# COMPACT_ATOMS: atom_id res chain seq x y z
N MET A 1 59.01 -38.47 -27.24
CA MET A 1 57.85 -38.45 -28.14
C MET A 1 56.63 -38.46 -27.24
N ALA A 2 56.07 -37.30 -26.91
CA ALA A 2 55.02 -36.60 -27.70
C ALA A 2 53.70 -37.40 -27.65
N GLY A 3 52.58 -36.89 -27.15
CA GLY A 3 52.30 -35.57 -26.58
C GLY A 3 50.88 -35.56 -25.98
N GLU A 4 50.67 -34.74 -24.96
CA GLU A 4 49.34 -34.42 -24.44
C GLU A 4 48.95 -33.00 -24.89
N ASN A 5 47.72 -32.92 -25.39
CA ASN A 5 47.15 -31.82 -26.13
C ASN A 5 46.84 -30.65 -25.19
N LYS A 6 47.33 -29.45 -25.52
CA LYS A 6 47.21 -28.24 -24.69
C LYS A 6 45.80 -27.63 -24.77
N ASN A 7 45.19 -27.44 -23.60
CA ASN A 7 44.27 -26.37 -23.19
C ASN A 7 43.31 -25.78 -24.24
N ALA A 8 42.07 -26.29 -24.27
CA ALA A 8 40.91 -25.47 -24.59
C ALA A 8 40.43 -24.78 -23.30
N LYS A 9 40.59 -23.46 -23.20
CA LYS A 9 40.07 -22.66 -22.07
C LYS A 9 38.55 -22.45 -22.23
N PRO A 10 37.76 -22.42 -21.14
CA PRO A 10 36.33 -22.13 -21.18
C PRO A 10 36.05 -20.67 -21.61
N MET A 11 34.93 -20.48 -22.32
CA MET A 11 34.46 -19.26 -23.00
C MET A 11 34.28 -18.02 -22.09
N THR A 12 34.42 -18.18 -20.77
CA THR A 12 34.39 -17.09 -19.79
C THR A 12 35.74 -16.38 -19.62
N SER A 13 36.84 -16.97 -20.10
CA SER A 13 38.19 -16.38 -19.98
C SER A 13 38.55 -15.40 -21.10
N LEU A 14 37.80 -15.37 -22.22
CA LEU A 14 38.04 -14.48 -23.35
C LEU A 14 37.32 -13.13 -23.24
N LEU A 15 36.47 -12.93 -22.23
CA LEU A 15 35.76 -11.66 -22.01
C LEU A 15 36.48 -10.73 -21.03
N ASN A 16 37.58 -11.17 -20.43
CA ASN A 16 38.29 -10.43 -19.37
C ASN A 16 39.66 -9.88 -19.77
N GLU A 17 40.20 -10.21 -20.94
CA GLU A 17 41.58 -9.82 -21.29
C GLU A 17 41.66 -8.45 -22.00
N ASP A 18 40.57 -7.94 -22.58
CA ASP A 18 40.58 -6.67 -23.36
C ASP A 18 39.72 -5.53 -22.78
N ASN A 19 39.10 -5.70 -21.61
CA ASN A 19 38.34 -4.62 -21.01
C ASN A 19 39.20 -3.89 -19.96
N GLN A 20 39.81 -2.77 -20.35
CA GLN A 20 40.44 -1.80 -19.46
C GLN A 20 39.39 -1.09 -18.57
N LEU A 21 38.68 -1.86 -17.73
CA LEU A 21 37.78 -1.34 -16.69
C LEU A 21 38.45 -1.24 -15.31
N SER A 22 39.75 -1.53 -15.21
CA SER A 22 40.55 -1.31 -14.00
C SER A 22 40.97 0.15 -13.79
N ALA A 23 40.47 1.08 -14.61
CA ALA A 23 40.70 2.52 -14.48
C ALA A 23 39.45 3.31 -14.07
N PHE A 24 38.42 2.67 -13.50
CA PHE A 24 37.38 3.38 -12.77
C PHE A 24 37.86 3.66 -11.33
N ASP A 25 38.64 4.72 -11.17
CA ASP A 25 39.03 5.26 -9.87
C ASP A 25 37.77 5.75 -9.13
N ALA A 26 37.32 4.98 -8.13
CA ALA A 26 36.20 5.29 -7.24
C ALA A 26 36.37 6.61 -6.45
N SER A 27 37.55 7.21 -6.48
CA SER A 27 37.88 8.52 -5.88
C SER A 27 37.39 9.72 -6.71
N THR A 28 37.05 9.51 -7.98
CA THR A 28 36.64 10.57 -8.93
C THR A 28 35.12 10.76 -9.00
N ILE A 29 34.36 9.91 -8.30
CA ILE A 29 32.90 9.98 -8.27
C ILE A 29 32.49 11.11 -7.31
N PRO A 30 31.64 12.06 -7.74
CA PRO A 30 31.07 13.06 -6.86
C PRO A 30 30.47 12.39 -5.61
N LYS A 31 30.76 12.91 -4.42
CA LYS A 31 30.25 12.33 -3.15
C LYS A 31 28.72 12.16 -3.10
N GLN A 32 28.00 12.86 -3.97
CA GLN A 32 26.55 12.78 -4.15
C GLN A 32 26.07 11.54 -4.92
N LEU A 33 26.94 10.89 -5.70
CA LEU A 33 26.61 9.70 -6.51
C LEU A 33 27.07 8.38 -5.87
N LEU A 34 27.98 8.43 -4.89
CA LEU A 34 28.32 7.28 -4.04
C LEU A 34 27.11 6.62 -3.35
N PRO A 35 26.10 7.35 -2.85
CA PRO A 35 24.90 6.75 -2.24
C PRO A 35 23.99 6.04 -3.24
N VAL A 36 24.08 6.37 -4.53
CA VAL A 36 23.28 5.76 -5.60
C VAL A 36 23.89 4.43 -6.06
N LEU A 37 25.20 4.23 -5.82
CA LEU A 37 25.95 3.04 -6.22
C LEU A 37 26.07 2.00 -5.09
N ASP A 38 25.86 2.39 -3.83
CA ASP A 38 25.84 1.50 -2.65
C ASP A 38 24.45 0.84 -2.47
N VAL A 39 24.03 0.01 -3.45
CA VAL A 39 22.76 -0.74 -3.42
C VAL A 39 22.68 -1.72 -2.23
N GLU A 40 23.81 -2.04 -1.59
CA GLU A 40 23.90 -3.03 -0.51
C GLU A 40 23.88 -2.46 0.91
N LYS A 41 23.87 -1.13 1.09
CA LYS A 41 23.67 -0.53 2.42
C LYS A 41 22.17 -0.41 2.71
N SER A 42 21.60 -1.47 3.27
CA SER A 42 20.18 -1.53 3.66
C SER A 42 19.85 -0.56 4.80
N VAL A 43 19.63 0.70 4.45
CA VAL A 43 18.99 1.66 5.34
C VAL A 43 17.53 1.22 5.51
N PRO A 44 16.98 1.14 6.74
CA PRO A 44 15.58 0.80 6.92
C PRO A 44 14.69 1.83 6.24
N LEU A 45 13.64 1.37 5.56
CA LEU A 45 12.68 2.25 4.93
C LEU A 45 12.00 3.17 5.96
N THR A 46 12.02 4.47 5.71
CA THR A 46 11.50 5.49 6.62
C THR A 46 10.26 6.20 6.09
N VAL A 47 10.18 6.40 4.78
CA VAL A 47 9.16 7.26 4.14
C VAL A 47 8.74 6.65 2.82
N VAL A 48 7.45 6.76 2.50
CA VAL A 48 6.89 6.37 1.20
C VAL A 48 6.46 7.63 0.45
N LYS A 49 7.09 7.87 -0.69
CA LYS A 49 6.70 8.92 -1.63
C LYS A 49 5.86 8.31 -2.74
N VAL A 50 4.68 8.88 -2.99
CA VAL A 50 3.76 8.38 -4.00
C VAL A 50 3.54 9.44 -5.04
N ASP A 51 3.78 9.09 -6.31
CA ASP A 51 3.49 9.97 -7.43
C ASP A 51 1.96 10.11 -7.65
N PRO A 52 1.44 11.30 -8.00
CA PRO A 52 0.01 11.51 -8.20
C PRO A 52 -0.60 10.59 -9.27
N LEU A 53 0.18 10.14 -10.27
CA LEU A 53 -0.33 9.23 -11.29
C LEU A 53 -0.68 7.87 -10.71
N ALA A 54 0.23 7.27 -9.92
CA ALA A 54 -0.02 5.99 -9.24
C ALA A 54 -1.25 6.10 -8.32
N LEU A 55 -1.35 7.21 -7.59
CA LEU A 55 -2.46 7.48 -6.70
C LEU A 55 -3.81 7.56 -7.44
N LEU A 56 -3.88 8.32 -8.54
CA LEU A 56 -5.08 8.44 -9.35
C LEU A 56 -5.50 7.10 -9.95
N LYS A 57 -4.54 6.26 -10.36
CA LYS A 57 -4.82 4.90 -10.82
C LYS A 57 -5.45 4.05 -9.72
N ILE A 58 -4.87 4.05 -8.51
CA ILE A 58 -5.43 3.30 -7.36
C ILE A 58 -6.88 3.72 -7.09
N VAL A 59 -7.16 5.03 -7.04
CA VAL A 59 -8.51 5.55 -6.84
C VAL A 59 -9.44 5.17 -7.99
N LYS A 60 -8.97 5.23 -9.23
CA LYS A 60 -9.74 4.83 -10.42
C LYS A 60 -10.10 3.35 -10.34
N HIS A 61 -9.14 2.47 -10.07
CA HIS A 61 -9.35 1.03 -9.98
C HIS A 61 -10.38 0.69 -8.88
N ALA A 62 -10.27 1.32 -7.71
CA ALA A 62 -11.20 1.09 -6.61
C ALA A 62 -12.63 1.58 -6.89
N ARG A 63 -12.79 2.64 -7.69
CA ARG A 63 -14.09 3.17 -8.10
C ARG A 63 -14.74 2.35 -9.21
N GLU A 64 -13.97 1.93 -10.22
CA GLU A 64 -14.48 1.17 -11.37
C GLU A 64 -14.90 -0.25 -11.00
N SER A 65 -14.21 -0.87 -10.04
CA SER A 65 -14.52 -2.22 -9.57
C SER A 65 -15.44 -2.26 -8.36
N PHE A 66 -16.14 -1.17 -8.04
CA PHE A 66 -17.16 -1.16 -6.99
C PHE A 66 -18.26 -2.20 -7.31
N PRO A 67 -18.66 -3.10 -6.38
CA PRO A 67 -18.39 -3.09 -4.94
C PRO A 67 -17.17 -3.93 -4.46
N THR A 68 -16.54 -4.72 -5.32
CA THR A 68 -15.48 -5.68 -4.94
C THR A 68 -14.15 -5.00 -4.58
N PRO A 69 -13.40 -5.51 -3.59
CA PRO A 69 -12.04 -5.03 -3.33
C PRO A 69 -11.11 -5.39 -4.50
N VAL A 70 -10.21 -4.47 -4.83
CA VAL A 70 -9.20 -4.59 -5.88
C VAL A 70 -7.82 -4.65 -5.26
N ASN A 71 -7.01 -5.57 -5.77
CA ASN A 71 -5.59 -5.65 -5.49
C ASN A 71 -4.80 -5.21 -6.72
N GLY A 72 -3.58 -4.71 -6.51
CA GLY A 72 -2.70 -4.39 -7.63
C GLY A 72 -1.25 -4.24 -7.24
N GLN A 73 -0.36 -4.23 -8.23
CA GLN A 73 1.07 -4.11 -8.02
C GLN A 73 1.51 -2.64 -8.00
N LEU A 74 2.46 -2.35 -7.13
CA LEU A 74 3.17 -1.07 -7.07
C LEU A 74 4.53 -1.20 -7.74
N LEU A 75 4.83 -0.21 -8.56
CA LEU A 75 6.09 -0.08 -9.27
C LEU A 75 6.82 1.17 -8.81
N GLY A 76 8.14 1.06 -8.69
CA GLY A 76 8.95 2.13 -8.16
C GLY A 76 10.37 1.73 -7.86
N LEU A 77 11.08 2.62 -7.17
CA LEU A 77 12.48 2.46 -6.80
C LEU A 77 12.66 2.88 -5.34
N GLU A 78 13.60 2.23 -4.66
CA GLU A 78 14.04 2.64 -3.33
C GLU A 78 15.33 3.44 -3.44
N ILE A 79 15.34 4.65 -2.88
CA ILE A 79 16.50 5.54 -2.88
C ILE A 79 16.78 5.97 -1.44
N ASN A 80 17.89 5.52 -0.87
CA ASN A 80 18.36 5.92 0.47
C ASN A 80 17.31 5.78 1.59
N GLY A 81 16.55 4.69 1.61
CA GLY A 81 15.50 4.43 2.61
C GLY A 81 14.19 5.21 2.38
N VAL A 82 14.03 5.82 1.20
CA VAL A 82 12.75 6.40 0.74
C VAL A 82 12.23 5.56 -0.43
N LEU A 83 10.99 5.07 -0.31
CA LEU A 83 10.33 4.32 -1.38
C LEU A 83 9.60 5.29 -2.29
N GLU A 84 10.03 5.40 -3.54
CA GLU A 84 9.35 6.21 -4.55
C GLU A 84 8.46 5.31 -5.42
N VAL A 85 7.15 5.42 -5.22
CA VAL A 85 6.13 4.71 -6.00
C VAL A 85 5.77 5.57 -7.21
N THR A 86 6.25 5.17 -8.40
CA THR A 86 6.06 5.90 -9.64
C THR A 86 4.80 5.47 -10.38
N ASN A 87 4.42 4.20 -10.31
CA ASN A 87 3.27 3.68 -11.02
C ASN A 87 2.57 2.51 -10.31
N ALA A 88 1.33 2.23 -10.72
CA ALA A 88 0.50 1.15 -10.20
C ALA A 88 -0.38 0.56 -11.31
N PHE A 89 -0.62 -0.75 -11.26
CA PHE A 89 -1.61 -1.42 -12.12
C PHE A 89 -2.44 -2.42 -11.31
N ALA A 90 -3.71 -2.56 -11.66
CA ALA A 90 -4.62 -3.51 -11.01
C ALA A 90 -4.35 -4.93 -11.48
N VAL A 91 -4.41 -5.88 -10.55
CA VAL A 91 -4.44 -7.31 -10.87
C VAL A 91 -5.92 -7.71 -10.96
N PRO A 92 -6.36 -8.32 -12.08
CA PRO A 92 -7.76 -8.70 -12.26
C PRO A 92 -8.19 -9.75 -11.22
N THR A 93 -9.33 -9.53 -10.58
CA THR A 93 -9.91 -10.43 -9.56
C THR A 93 -10.65 -11.64 -10.16
N GLN A 94 -10.51 -11.91 -11.46
CA GLN A 94 -11.20 -13.05 -12.09
C GLN A 94 -10.62 -14.38 -11.57
N PRO A 95 -11.43 -15.45 -11.44
CA PRO A 95 -10.96 -16.76 -11.02
C PRO A 95 -10.19 -17.45 -12.16
N GLY A 96 -8.99 -16.95 -12.46
CA GLY A 96 -7.97 -17.65 -13.23
C GLY A 96 -7.10 -18.52 -12.33
N SER A 97 -6.29 -19.39 -12.91
CA SER A 97 -5.25 -20.09 -12.15
C SER A 97 -4.23 -19.08 -11.58
N GLU A 98 -3.52 -19.43 -10.50
CA GLU A 98 -2.42 -18.58 -9.98
C GLU A 98 -1.38 -18.28 -11.07
N GLU A 99 -1.18 -19.22 -11.99
CA GLU A 99 -0.31 -19.09 -13.15
C GLU A 99 -0.77 -17.95 -14.07
N ASP A 100 -2.07 -17.83 -14.36
CA ASP A 100 -2.62 -16.76 -15.20
C ASP A 100 -2.39 -15.37 -14.58
N MET A 101 -2.48 -15.26 -13.25
CA MET A 101 -2.19 -14.00 -12.56
C MET A 101 -0.71 -13.63 -12.69
N THR A 102 0.19 -14.59 -12.54
CA THR A 102 1.64 -14.34 -12.70
C THR A 102 1.99 -14.00 -14.15
N ASN A 103 1.40 -14.68 -15.12
CA ASN A 103 1.59 -14.40 -16.55
C ASN A 103 1.14 -12.98 -16.88
N TYR A 104 -0.05 -12.58 -16.41
CA TYR A 104 -0.54 -11.21 -16.57
C TYR A 104 0.41 -10.17 -15.97
N GLN A 105 0.94 -10.42 -14.77
CA GLN A 105 1.90 -9.52 -14.13
C GLN A 105 3.19 -9.39 -14.96
N VAL A 106 3.74 -10.50 -15.46
CA VAL A 106 4.97 -10.50 -16.27
C VAL A 106 4.76 -9.77 -17.58
N GLU A 107 3.66 -10.05 -18.29
CA GLU A 107 3.31 -9.37 -19.55
C GLU A 107 3.11 -7.86 -19.32
N MET A 108 2.42 -7.47 -18.25
CA MET A 108 2.20 -6.06 -17.94
C MET A 108 3.52 -5.33 -17.63
N ILE A 109 4.41 -5.97 -16.86
CA ILE A 109 5.75 -5.44 -16.55
C ILE A 109 6.58 -5.29 -17.83
N GLN A 110 6.46 -6.23 -18.77
CA GLN A 110 7.13 -6.15 -20.07
C GLN A 110 6.61 -4.97 -20.92
N CYS A 111 5.28 -4.82 -21.01
CA CYS A 111 4.65 -3.68 -21.70
C CYS A 111 5.09 -2.33 -21.10
N LEU A 112 5.19 -2.24 -19.76
CA LEU A 112 5.64 -1.01 -19.11
C LEU A 112 7.13 -0.71 -19.38
N ARG A 113 7.95 -1.76 -19.48
CA ARG A 113 9.37 -1.62 -19.84
C ARG A 113 9.54 -1.09 -21.27
N GLU A 114 8.70 -1.50 -22.22
CA GLU A 114 8.72 -0.99 -23.61
C GLU A 114 8.37 0.52 -23.68
N VAL A 115 7.58 1.01 -22.74
CA VAL A 115 7.17 2.43 -22.65
C VAL A 115 8.14 3.25 -21.79
N ASN A 116 9.31 2.68 -21.41
CA ASN A 116 10.30 3.31 -20.54
C ASN A 116 9.74 3.73 -19.17
N ILE A 117 8.79 2.96 -18.64
CA ILE A 117 8.30 3.12 -17.27
C ILE A 117 9.04 2.13 -16.38
N ASP A 118 9.33 2.52 -15.14
CA ASP A 118 10.00 1.66 -14.16
C ASP A 118 9.26 0.33 -14.00
N SER A 119 10.01 -0.77 -14.14
CA SER A 119 9.48 -2.13 -14.08
C SER A 119 9.85 -2.84 -12.76
N SER A 120 10.29 -2.08 -11.75
CA SER A 120 10.73 -2.62 -10.47
C SER A 120 9.54 -2.72 -9.51
N SER A 121 9.29 -3.92 -9.01
CA SER A 121 8.19 -4.21 -8.09
C SER A 121 8.58 -3.84 -6.66
N VAL A 122 7.88 -2.87 -6.07
CA VAL A 122 8.17 -2.36 -4.72
C VAL A 122 7.14 -2.77 -3.67
N GLY A 123 6.02 -3.35 -4.09
CA GLY A 123 4.95 -3.76 -3.19
C GLY A 123 3.63 -3.84 -3.91
N TRP A 124 2.55 -3.81 -3.16
CA TRP A 124 1.21 -3.97 -3.69
C TRP A 124 0.23 -3.06 -2.94
N TYR A 125 -0.94 -2.84 -3.53
CA TYR A 125 -2.00 -2.07 -2.89
C TYR A 125 -3.29 -2.86 -2.85
N GLN A 126 -4.12 -2.53 -1.87
CA GLN A 126 -5.44 -3.08 -1.68
C GLN A 126 -6.45 -1.97 -1.41
N SER A 127 -7.58 -2.02 -2.11
CA SER A 127 -8.73 -1.21 -1.73
C SER A 127 -9.53 -1.95 -0.66
N THR A 128 -9.81 -1.28 0.46
CA THR A 128 -10.68 -1.79 1.53
C THR A 128 -11.95 -0.95 1.65
N ARG A 129 -12.95 -1.51 2.33
CA ARG A 129 -14.14 -0.82 2.79
C ARG A 129 -14.17 -0.84 4.31
N LEU A 130 -14.47 0.32 4.90
CA LEU A 130 -14.61 0.48 6.35
C LEU A 130 -13.35 0.15 7.16
N GLY A 131 -12.21 -0.11 6.53
CA GLY A 131 -10.95 -0.41 7.20
C GLY A 131 -10.81 -1.87 7.63
N ASP A 132 -11.59 -2.79 7.04
CA ASP A 132 -11.36 -4.23 7.17
C ASP A 132 -10.19 -4.66 6.27
N PHE A 133 -9.01 -4.77 6.87
CA PHE A 133 -7.80 -5.20 6.15
C PHE A 133 -6.83 -6.03 7.00
N MET A 134 -6.95 -6.07 8.33
CA MET A 134 -6.06 -6.91 9.16
C MET A 134 -6.51 -8.37 9.11
N GLN A 135 -6.35 -9.00 7.95
CA GLN A 135 -6.69 -10.39 7.74
C GLN A 135 -5.43 -11.22 7.52
N LYS A 136 -5.51 -12.51 7.87
CA LYS A 136 -4.40 -13.44 7.70
C LYS A 136 -3.85 -13.49 6.26
N PRO A 137 -4.69 -13.53 5.19
CA PRO A 137 -4.19 -13.55 3.81
C PRO A 137 -3.36 -12.31 3.46
N LEU A 138 -3.71 -11.13 3.98
CA LEU A 138 -2.93 -9.90 3.75
C LEU A 138 -1.52 -10.04 4.34
N LEU A 139 -1.40 -10.58 5.55
CA LEU A 139 -0.10 -10.77 6.19
C LEU A 139 0.75 -11.83 5.50
N GLU A 140 0.13 -12.91 5.01
CA GLU A 140 0.83 -13.98 4.28
C GLU A 140 1.39 -13.47 2.95
N VAL A 141 0.58 -12.73 2.18
CA VAL A 141 1.03 -12.10 0.94
C VAL A 141 2.14 -11.09 1.23
N GLN A 142 1.99 -10.25 2.26
CA GLN A 142 3.04 -9.29 2.60
C GLN A 142 4.33 -9.97 3.10
N ALA A 143 4.22 -11.08 3.82
CA ALA A 143 5.38 -11.84 4.28
C ALA A 143 6.13 -12.48 3.11
N SER A 144 5.43 -12.94 2.05
CA SER A 144 6.08 -13.50 0.86
C SER A 144 6.83 -12.42 0.05
N TYR A 145 6.26 -11.22 -0.07
CA TYR A 145 6.96 -10.08 -0.69
C TYR A 145 8.22 -9.69 0.07
N GLN A 146 8.18 -9.71 1.41
CA GLN A 146 9.34 -9.37 2.25
C GLN A 146 10.33 -10.51 2.46
N ALA A 147 9.94 -11.76 2.20
CA ALA A 147 10.85 -12.90 2.20
C ALA A 147 11.81 -12.88 0.99
N SER A 148 11.43 -12.19 -0.09
CA SER A 148 12.29 -12.02 -1.26
C SER A 148 13.47 -11.09 -0.94
N PRO A 149 14.73 -11.42 -1.33
CA PRO A 149 15.92 -10.62 -0.99
C PRO A 149 15.88 -9.18 -1.49
N SER A 150 15.26 -8.95 -2.64
CA SER A 150 15.02 -7.63 -3.24
C SER A 150 13.78 -6.92 -2.67
N GLY A 151 12.98 -7.60 -1.84
CA GLY A 151 11.70 -7.14 -1.31
C GLY A 151 11.70 -6.83 0.17
N MET A 152 12.86 -6.80 0.83
CA MET A 152 12.96 -6.47 2.26
C MET A 152 12.28 -5.13 2.61
N SER A 153 12.30 -4.17 1.67
CA SER A 153 11.67 -2.85 1.74
C SER A 153 10.24 -2.80 1.19
N SER A 154 9.60 -3.96 0.93
CA SER A 154 8.25 -4.01 0.38
C SER A 154 7.20 -3.40 1.30
N VAL A 155 6.26 -2.65 0.71
CA VAL A 155 5.18 -1.91 1.39
C VAL A 155 3.80 -2.30 0.84
N VAL A 156 2.79 -2.31 1.71
CA VAL A 156 1.38 -2.37 1.34
C VAL A 156 0.76 -0.98 1.39
N LEU A 157 0.13 -0.55 0.31
CA LEU A 157 -0.72 0.65 0.30
C LEU A 157 -2.19 0.26 0.46
N ILE A 158 -2.85 0.79 1.48
CA ILE A 158 -4.25 0.52 1.78
C ILE A 158 -5.07 1.77 1.50
N HIS A 159 -5.96 1.67 0.51
CA HIS A 159 -6.89 2.74 0.16
C HIS A 159 -8.29 2.41 0.68
N ASP A 160 -8.79 3.21 1.62
CA ASP A 160 -10.16 3.06 2.13
C ASP A 160 -11.10 3.92 1.29
N THR A 161 -11.86 3.27 0.42
CA THR A 161 -12.84 3.92 -0.48
C THR A 161 -13.94 4.61 0.32
N SER A 162 -14.46 3.95 1.35
CA SER A 162 -15.61 4.42 2.11
C SER A 162 -15.24 5.63 2.97
N LYS A 163 -14.06 5.63 3.59
CA LYS A 163 -13.55 6.80 4.31
C LYS A 163 -13.22 7.96 3.37
N SER A 164 -12.67 7.67 2.20
CA SER A 164 -12.33 8.70 1.21
C SER A 164 -13.57 9.39 0.64
N GLU A 165 -14.65 8.65 0.43
CA GLU A 165 -15.94 9.18 -0.01
C GLU A 165 -16.62 10.02 1.08
N GLN A 166 -16.63 9.56 2.34
CA GLN A 166 -17.32 10.26 3.44
C GLN A 166 -16.57 11.48 3.96
N GLY A 167 -15.24 11.41 4.03
CA GLY A 167 -14.41 12.48 4.58
C GLY A 167 -14.14 13.59 3.58
N GLY A 168 -14.30 13.33 2.28
CA GLY A 168 -13.81 14.19 1.19
C GLY A 168 -12.27 14.27 1.10
N ASN A 169 -11.56 13.68 2.08
CA ASN A 169 -10.11 13.57 2.12
C ASN A 169 -9.70 12.17 1.68
N LEU A 170 -8.64 12.07 0.90
CA LEU A 170 -8.06 10.79 0.51
C LEU A 170 -7.54 10.03 1.74
N SER A 171 -8.06 8.82 1.96
CA SER A 171 -7.53 7.87 2.94
C SER A 171 -6.59 6.89 2.23
N LEU A 172 -5.29 7.11 2.38
CA LEU A 172 -4.23 6.21 1.93
C LEU A 172 -3.25 6.00 3.08
N ARG A 173 -2.97 4.74 3.41
CA ARG A 173 -2.04 4.36 4.47
C ARG A 173 -1.01 3.38 3.93
N ALA A 174 0.24 3.54 4.34
CA ALA A 174 1.32 2.63 3.98
C ALA A 174 1.71 1.79 5.18
N PHE A 175 1.85 0.48 4.96
CA PHE A 175 2.22 -0.46 6.02
C PHE A 175 3.35 -1.36 5.60
N ARG A 176 4.13 -1.76 6.61
CA ARG A 176 5.19 -2.75 6.53
C ARG A 176 4.99 -3.78 7.65
N LEU A 177 5.33 -5.05 7.44
CA LEU A 177 5.39 -5.99 8.56
C LEU A 177 6.59 -5.69 9.45
N SER A 178 6.39 -5.84 10.75
CA SER A 178 7.47 -5.79 11.73
C SER A 178 8.40 -7.00 11.60
N ALA A 179 9.70 -6.78 11.88
CA ALA A 179 10.70 -7.84 11.86
C ALA A 179 10.35 -9.00 12.83
N ALA A 180 9.76 -8.68 13.99
CA ALA A 180 9.32 -9.67 14.96
C ALA A 180 8.25 -10.63 14.39
N TYR A 181 7.34 -10.10 13.56
CA TYR A 181 6.35 -10.92 12.88
C TYR A 181 7.00 -11.82 11.81
N LEU A 182 7.96 -11.30 11.05
CA LEU A 182 8.67 -12.08 10.02
C LEU A 182 9.46 -13.25 10.61
N GLU A 183 10.06 -13.08 11.78
CA GLU A 183 10.76 -14.17 12.48
C GLU A 183 9.80 -15.28 12.92
N LEU A 184 8.61 -14.92 13.39
CA LEU A 184 7.55 -15.86 13.76
C LEU A 184 6.91 -16.53 12.54
N ALA A 185 6.72 -15.78 11.46
CA ALA A 185 6.20 -16.30 10.21
C ALA A 185 7.11 -17.38 9.62
N LYS A 186 8.44 -17.22 9.72
CA LYS A 186 9.42 -18.25 9.33
C LYS A 186 9.36 -19.52 10.18
N LYS A 187 8.93 -19.40 11.45
CA LYS A 187 8.79 -20.53 12.38
C LYS A 187 7.42 -21.20 12.31
N GLU A 188 6.45 -20.59 11.61
CA GLU A 188 5.05 -21.00 11.51
C GLU A 188 4.35 -21.28 12.86
N SER A 189 4.89 -20.74 13.96
CA SER A 189 4.38 -20.95 15.32
C SER A 189 3.89 -19.64 15.93
N PHE A 190 2.60 -19.59 16.21
CA PHE A 190 1.91 -18.45 16.85
C PHE A 190 1.33 -18.84 18.21
N GLY A 191 2.11 -19.56 19.01
CA GLY A 191 1.75 -19.94 20.37
C GLY A 191 1.88 -18.77 21.36
N THR A 192 1.26 -18.90 22.54
CA THR A 192 1.29 -17.86 23.57
C THR A 192 2.71 -17.56 24.06
N LYS A 193 3.59 -18.57 24.11
CA LYS A 193 4.99 -18.40 24.55
C LYS A 193 5.81 -17.64 23.51
N ASP A 194 5.72 -18.05 22.25
CA ASP A 194 6.49 -17.45 21.15
C ASP A 194 6.13 -15.97 20.96
N LEU A 195 4.84 -15.64 21.09
CA LEU A 195 4.36 -14.25 21.04
C LEU A 195 4.86 -13.41 22.23
N ALA A 196 4.93 -14.01 23.43
CA ALA A 196 5.42 -13.32 24.62
C ALA A 196 6.93 -13.10 24.58
N GLU A 197 7.71 -14.05 24.07
CA GLU A 197 9.16 -13.94 23.90
C GLU A 197 9.53 -12.83 22.90
N GLN A 198 8.78 -12.71 21.81
CA GLN A 198 8.98 -11.68 20.80
C GLN A 198 8.27 -10.35 21.12
N GLY A 199 7.42 -10.32 22.15
CA GLY A 199 6.66 -9.12 22.54
C GLY A 199 5.65 -8.65 21.48
N LEU A 200 5.16 -9.55 20.62
CA LEU A 200 4.25 -9.17 19.53
C LEU A 200 2.86 -8.82 20.09
N THR A 201 2.44 -7.58 19.85
CA THR A 201 1.12 -7.05 20.26
C THR A 201 0.34 -6.64 19.01
N TYR A 202 -0.99 -6.54 19.11
CA TYR A 202 -1.88 -6.11 18.00
C TYR A 202 -1.44 -4.81 17.30
N GLY A 203 -0.77 -3.90 18.01
CA GLY A 203 -0.28 -2.62 17.46
C GLY A 203 1.11 -2.67 16.82
N ASN A 204 1.87 -3.75 17.00
CA ASN A 204 3.26 -3.88 16.51
C ASN A 204 3.38 -4.91 15.38
N ILE A 205 2.27 -5.45 14.88
CA ILE A 205 2.26 -6.38 13.73
C ILE A 205 2.60 -5.62 12.45
N LEU A 206 1.94 -4.48 12.24
CA LEU A 206 2.19 -3.58 11.14
C LEU A 206 2.80 -2.28 11.64
N GLU A 207 3.90 -1.89 11.01
CA GLU A 207 4.50 -0.57 11.14
C GLU A 207 3.89 0.34 10.07
N GLU A 208 3.34 1.47 10.50
CA GLU A 208 2.78 2.48 9.60
C GLU A 208 3.87 3.46 9.17
N LEU A 209 4.00 3.65 7.85
CA LEU A 209 4.98 4.54 7.26
C LEU A 209 4.31 5.84 6.79
N PRO A 210 4.95 7.01 6.99
CA PRO A 210 4.42 8.27 6.52
C PRO A 210 4.39 8.30 4.98
N VAL A 211 3.25 8.71 4.44
CA VAL A 211 3.02 8.85 3.00
C VAL A 211 3.11 10.32 2.61
N HIS A 212 3.99 10.64 1.65
CA HIS A 212 4.11 11.95 1.05
C HIS A 212 3.77 11.89 -0.44
N VAL A 213 2.94 12.82 -0.90
CA VAL A 213 2.61 12.95 -2.32
C VAL A 213 3.52 14.03 -2.90
N GLU A 214 4.55 13.63 -3.63
CA GLU A 214 5.45 14.55 -4.32
C GLU A 214 5.01 14.70 -5.77
N SER A 215 4.79 15.94 -6.21
CA SER A 215 4.41 16.23 -7.60
C SER A 215 5.57 16.90 -8.32
N SER A 216 5.87 16.41 -9.53
CA SER A 216 6.77 17.10 -10.45
C SER A 216 6.26 18.51 -10.79
N SER A 217 7.17 19.43 -11.10
CA SER A 217 6.85 20.80 -11.52
C SER A 217 5.89 20.84 -12.71
N LEU A 218 5.99 19.89 -13.65
CA LEU A 218 5.10 19.79 -14.79
C LEU A 218 3.66 19.41 -14.37
N VAL A 219 3.52 18.47 -13.43
CA VAL A 219 2.21 18.07 -12.88
C VAL A 219 1.58 19.25 -12.14
N LYS A 220 2.36 20.04 -11.40
CA LYS A 220 1.88 21.27 -10.76
C LYS A 220 1.40 22.30 -11.78
N ALA A 221 2.12 22.47 -12.90
CA ALA A 221 1.69 23.33 -13.99
C ALA A 221 0.38 22.82 -14.61
N LEU A 222 0.26 21.52 -14.88
CA LEU A 222 -0.98 20.91 -15.38
C LEU A 222 -2.16 21.07 -14.41
N LEU A 223 -1.93 20.88 -13.10
CA LEU A 223 -2.94 21.11 -12.08
C LEU A 223 -3.37 22.58 -12.03
N SER A 224 -2.42 23.50 -12.22
CA SER A 224 -2.74 24.92 -12.30
C SER A 224 -3.60 25.21 -13.52
N GLU A 225 -3.27 24.65 -14.69
CA GLU A 225 -4.06 24.77 -15.93
C GLU A 225 -5.48 24.20 -15.75
N LEU A 226 -5.61 23.03 -15.12
CA LEU A 226 -6.90 22.40 -14.85
C LEU A 226 -7.78 23.21 -13.86
N GLN A 227 -7.16 23.99 -12.98
CA GLN A 227 -7.86 24.86 -12.02
C GLN A 227 -8.34 26.17 -12.63
N TRP A 228 -8.01 26.48 -13.88
CA TRP A 228 -8.40 27.74 -14.49
C TRP A 228 -9.94 27.87 -14.53
N PRO A 229 -10.48 29.03 -14.11
CA PRO A 229 -11.91 29.28 -14.20
C PRO A 229 -12.34 29.15 -15.66
N LYS A 230 -13.44 28.42 -15.91
CA LYS A 230 -14.08 28.39 -17.22
C LYS A 230 -14.29 29.82 -17.72
N GLY A 231 -13.82 30.14 -18.92
CA GLY A 231 -13.97 31.46 -19.57
C GLY A 231 -12.68 32.30 -19.61
N VAL A 232 -11.70 32.09 -18.72
CA VAL A 232 -10.44 32.85 -18.75
C VAL A 232 -9.60 32.52 -19.98
N GLU A 233 -9.68 31.28 -20.47
CA GLU A 233 -9.00 30.88 -21.70
C GLU A 233 -9.62 31.52 -22.95
N GLN A 234 -10.94 31.75 -22.96
CA GLN A 234 -11.63 32.49 -24.03
C GLN A 234 -11.34 33.99 -23.95
N ASP A 235 -11.27 34.57 -22.75
CA ASP A 235 -10.88 35.97 -22.56
C ASP A 235 -9.40 36.20 -22.89
N LEU A 236 -8.50 35.28 -22.56
CA LEU A 236 -7.08 35.33 -22.94
C LEU A 236 -6.89 35.09 -24.44
N LEU A 237 -7.61 34.14 -25.06
CA LEU A 237 -7.61 33.99 -26.52
C LEU A 237 -8.16 35.24 -27.18
N ALA A 238 -9.23 35.84 -26.65
CA ALA A 238 -9.77 37.10 -27.15
C ALA A 238 -8.78 38.27 -26.96
N GLU A 239 -8.02 38.32 -25.86
CA GLU A 239 -6.98 39.33 -25.63
C GLU A 239 -5.74 39.10 -26.50
N MET A 240 -5.34 37.86 -26.77
CA MET A 240 -4.25 37.52 -27.69
C MET A 240 -4.66 37.75 -29.16
N GLN A 241 -5.93 37.53 -29.50
CA GLN A 241 -6.50 37.79 -30.82
C GLN A 241 -6.83 39.26 -31.05
N ARG A 242 -6.93 40.08 -29.99
CA ARG A 242 -6.99 41.55 -30.14
C ARG A 242 -5.66 41.98 -30.76
N PRO A 243 -5.63 42.45 -32.03
CA PRO A 243 -4.42 43.02 -32.56
C PRO A 243 -4.00 44.15 -31.63
N SER A 244 -2.75 44.14 -31.18
CA SER A 244 -2.16 45.27 -30.47
C SER A 244 -2.57 46.55 -31.20
N SER A 245 -2.85 47.62 -30.47
CA SER A 245 -3.35 48.89 -31.05
C SER A 245 -2.50 49.41 -32.22
N PHE A 246 -1.25 48.93 -32.31
CA PHE A 246 -0.35 49.09 -33.44
C PHE A 246 -0.80 48.37 -34.73
N ASN A 247 -1.15 47.08 -34.66
CA ASN A 247 -1.64 46.29 -35.79
C ASN A 247 -3.05 46.73 -36.25
N ALA A 248 -3.89 47.19 -35.33
CA ALA A 248 -5.18 47.81 -35.66
C ALA A 248 -4.98 49.13 -36.43
N LYS A 249 -4.03 49.97 -36.02
CA LYS A 249 -3.67 51.21 -36.73
C LYS A 249 -3.05 50.95 -38.10
N LEU A 250 -2.22 49.91 -38.25
CA LEU A 250 -1.66 49.51 -39.54
C LEU A 250 -2.73 48.99 -40.52
N ARG A 251 -3.72 48.22 -40.03
CA ARG A 251 -4.86 47.79 -40.83
C ARG A 251 -5.77 48.96 -41.21
N ALA A 252 -6.05 49.87 -40.28
CA ALA A 252 -6.82 51.08 -40.56
C ALA A 252 -6.12 51.98 -41.60
N ARG A 253 -4.78 52.09 -41.54
CA ARG A 253 -4.00 52.84 -42.53
C ARG A 253 -3.99 52.17 -43.90
N ARG A 254 -3.88 50.83 -43.97
CA ARG A 254 -4.03 50.06 -45.23
C ARG A 254 -5.43 50.16 -45.83
N LEU A 255 -6.48 50.20 -45.00
CA LEU A 255 -7.86 50.37 -45.46
C LEU A 255 -8.14 51.79 -45.95
N ALA A 256 -7.56 52.81 -45.29
CA ALA A 256 -7.63 54.19 -45.75
C ALA A 256 -6.91 54.39 -47.11
N ASP A 257 -5.75 53.74 -47.30
CA ASP A 257 -5.05 53.75 -48.60
C ASP A 257 -5.79 52.94 -49.67
N ARG A 258 -6.52 51.88 -49.30
CA ARG A 258 -7.35 51.09 -50.24
C ARG A 258 -8.68 51.75 -50.59
N SER A 259 -9.22 52.64 -49.76
CA SER A 259 -10.47 53.36 -50.07
C SER A 259 -10.32 54.48 -51.12
N ALA A 260 -9.10 54.74 -51.60
CA ALA A 260 -8.85 55.70 -52.69
C ALA A 260 -8.84 55.05 -54.10
N VAL A 261 -9.01 53.73 -54.19
CA VAL A 261 -9.07 53.01 -55.48
C VAL A 261 -10.20 51.99 -55.39
N ALA A 262 -11.40 52.41 -55.77
CA ALA A 262 -12.47 51.49 -56.14
C ALA A 262 -12.47 51.38 -57.67
N ASP A 263 -12.23 50.19 -58.21
CA ASP A 263 -13.16 49.55 -59.14
C ASP A 263 -12.72 48.11 -59.47
N ASP A 264 -13.75 47.30 -59.71
CA ASP A 264 -13.80 45.98 -60.34
C ASP A 264 -13.42 44.70 -59.55
N SER A 265 -14.50 43.95 -59.28
CA SER A 265 -14.65 42.49 -59.38
C SER A 265 -13.48 41.60 -58.97
N GLU A 266 -13.63 40.93 -57.81
CA GLU A 266 -13.36 39.48 -57.70
C GLU A 266 -13.97 38.95 -56.40
N ALA A 267 -14.99 38.11 -56.56
CA ALA A 267 -15.42 37.19 -55.52
C ALA A 267 -14.41 36.04 -55.47
N ALA A 268 -13.47 36.11 -54.53
CA ALA A 268 -12.56 35.01 -54.23
C ALA A 268 -12.53 34.76 -52.72
N SER A 269 -12.80 33.51 -52.40
CA SER A 269 -12.75 32.83 -51.12
C SER A 269 -11.50 33.10 -50.29
N GLU A 270 -11.68 33.61 -49.06
CA GLU A 270 -10.70 33.44 -47.97
C GLU A 270 -11.46 33.17 -46.66
N SER A 271 -11.89 31.92 -46.48
CA SER A 271 -12.33 31.40 -45.19
C SER A 271 -11.81 29.97 -45.02
N ALA A 272 -10.49 29.81 -45.04
CA ALA A 272 -9.87 28.51 -44.85
C ALA A 272 -8.41 28.69 -44.37
N ASP A 273 -8.20 29.20 -43.15
CA ASP A 273 -6.87 29.12 -42.51
C ASP A 273 -6.88 29.17 -40.97
N SER A 274 -8.01 28.86 -40.32
CA SER A 274 -8.09 28.75 -38.85
C SER A 274 -8.14 27.30 -38.34
N ALA A 275 -7.86 26.30 -39.19
CA ALA A 275 -8.06 24.88 -38.87
C ALA A 275 -6.80 24.12 -38.41
N LEU A 276 -5.68 24.80 -38.10
CA LEU A 276 -4.41 24.15 -37.74
C LEU A 276 -4.05 24.23 -36.24
N LEU A 277 -4.98 24.57 -35.36
CA LEU A 277 -4.80 24.29 -33.94
C LEU A 277 -5.40 22.90 -33.66
N PRO A 278 -4.63 21.95 -33.10
CA PRO A 278 -5.20 20.67 -32.70
C PRO A 278 -6.33 20.98 -31.71
N SER A 279 -7.55 20.60 -32.10
CA SER A 279 -8.74 20.70 -31.26
C SER A 279 -8.48 19.87 -30.00
N ARG A 280 -7.99 20.53 -28.95
CA ARG A 280 -7.96 19.97 -27.59
C ARG A 280 -9.40 19.56 -27.27
N PRO A 281 -9.66 18.30 -26.88
CA PRO A 281 -10.98 17.92 -26.41
C PRO A 281 -11.29 18.82 -25.22
N ALA A 282 -12.36 19.60 -25.33
CA ALA A 282 -12.86 20.42 -24.25
C ALA A 282 -13.44 19.50 -23.17
N LEU A 283 -12.56 18.86 -22.39
CA LEU A 283 -12.90 18.16 -21.17
C LEU A 283 -13.23 19.23 -20.14
N TYR A 284 -14.46 19.75 -20.22
CA TYR A 284 -15.04 20.64 -19.23
C TYR A 284 -15.33 19.90 -17.93
N LEU A 285 -14.29 19.43 -17.25
CA LEU A 285 -14.38 19.12 -15.83
C LEU A 285 -14.78 20.44 -15.14
N GLY A 286 -16.03 20.52 -14.67
CA GLY A 286 -16.43 21.56 -13.74
C GLY A 286 -15.42 21.61 -12.60
N ARG A 287 -15.07 22.80 -12.12
CA ARG A 287 -14.30 22.94 -10.88
C ARG A 287 -14.97 22.03 -9.86
N PRO A 288 -14.31 20.97 -9.35
CA PRO A 288 -14.93 20.12 -8.36
C PRO A 288 -15.16 21.01 -7.14
N THR A 289 -16.40 21.43 -6.92
CA THR A 289 -16.77 22.08 -5.67
C THR A 289 -16.55 21.03 -4.60
N SER A 290 -15.54 21.22 -3.75
CA SER A 290 -15.23 20.33 -2.63
C SER A 290 -16.29 20.46 -1.51
N SER A 291 -17.57 20.52 -1.87
CA SER A 291 -18.69 20.62 -0.93
C SER A 291 -18.93 19.31 -0.18
N LEU A 292 -18.42 18.18 -0.70
CA LEU A 292 -18.50 16.87 -0.04
C LEU A 292 -17.83 16.87 1.34
N VAL A 293 -16.80 17.69 1.57
CA VAL A 293 -16.17 17.80 2.89
C VAL A 293 -17.15 18.33 3.94
N LEU A 294 -18.18 19.10 3.54
CA LEU A 294 -19.19 19.64 4.45
C LEU A 294 -20.48 18.82 4.49
N ASP A 295 -20.56 17.71 3.75
CA ASP A 295 -21.75 16.87 3.75
C ASP A 295 -21.96 16.23 5.14
N GLN A 296 -23.15 16.43 5.69
CA GLN A 296 -23.59 15.90 6.98
C GLN A 296 -24.35 14.57 6.83
N SER A 297 -24.70 14.14 5.61
CA SER A 297 -25.54 12.96 5.35
C SER A 297 -24.80 11.61 5.49
N SER A 298 -24.04 11.42 6.57
CA SER A 298 -23.23 10.20 6.83
C SER A 298 -23.89 9.20 7.80
N GLY A 299 -25.22 9.10 7.81
CA GLY A 299 -25.95 8.18 8.71
C GLY A 299 -25.74 6.70 8.35
N GLY A 300 -25.78 6.36 7.06
CA GLY A 300 -25.71 4.97 6.58
C GLY A 300 -24.37 4.28 6.82
N SER A 301 -23.27 5.03 6.84
CA SER A 301 -21.94 4.47 7.10
C SER A 301 -21.69 4.15 8.57
N LEU A 302 -22.32 4.89 9.50
CA LEU A 302 -22.20 4.58 10.93
C LEU A 302 -22.77 3.22 11.24
N ASN A 303 -23.98 2.98 10.75
CA ASN A 303 -24.72 1.75 11.05
C ASN A 303 -23.92 0.54 10.57
N ARG A 304 -23.37 0.60 9.35
CA ARG A 304 -22.48 -0.45 8.83
C ARG A 304 -21.19 -0.62 9.64
N GLN A 305 -20.58 0.48 10.12
CA GLN A 305 -19.40 0.39 11.00
C GLN A 305 -19.73 -0.26 12.34
N LEU A 306 -20.88 0.07 12.95
CA LEU A 306 -21.32 -0.50 14.22
C LEU A 306 -21.74 -1.96 14.07
N GLU A 307 -22.39 -2.32 12.97
CA GLU A 307 -22.73 -3.70 12.61
C GLU A 307 -21.46 -4.54 12.45
N ALA A 308 -20.47 -4.05 11.71
CA ALA A 308 -19.16 -4.70 11.58
C ALA A 308 -18.41 -4.83 12.93
N ILE A 309 -18.51 -3.83 13.81
CA ILE A 309 -17.95 -3.94 15.18
C ILE A 309 -18.67 -5.05 15.96
N SER A 310 -20.00 -5.15 15.85
CA SER A 310 -20.77 -6.19 16.56
C SER A 310 -20.35 -7.59 16.11
N GLU A 311 -20.27 -7.82 14.80
CA GLU A 311 -19.85 -9.10 14.22
C GLU A 311 -18.43 -9.48 14.69
N LEU A 312 -17.50 -8.53 14.66
CA LEU A 312 -16.12 -8.76 15.08
C LEU A 312 -15.98 -8.99 16.60
N ILE A 313 -16.86 -8.41 17.42
CA ILE A 313 -16.92 -8.71 18.86
C ILE A 313 -17.35 -10.18 19.07
N ASP A 314 -18.34 -10.65 18.32
CA ASP A 314 -18.80 -12.04 18.42
C ASP A 314 -17.71 -13.02 18.00
N GLU A 315 -16.96 -12.72 16.92
CA GLU A 315 -15.77 -13.48 16.52
C GLU A 315 -14.69 -13.49 17.60
N HIS A 316 -14.38 -12.32 18.18
CA HIS A 316 -13.39 -12.23 19.26
C HIS A 316 -13.80 -13.03 20.51
N VAL A 317 -15.09 -13.02 20.85
CA VAL A 317 -15.65 -13.82 21.95
C VAL A 317 -15.60 -15.31 21.61
N HIS A 318 -15.85 -15.69 20.37
CA HIS A 318 -15.72 -17.06 19.90
C HIS A 318 -14.29 -17.59 20.10
N ASP A 319 -13.29 -16.85 19.64
CA ASP A 319 -11.86 -17.20 19.81
C ASP A 319 -11.47 -17.28 21.29
N ALA A 320 -11.95 -16.34 22.10
CA ALA A 320 -11.72 -16.35 23.54
C ALA A 320 -12.27 -17.62 24.18
N ASN A 321 -13.46 -18.06 23.78
CA ASN A 321 -14.09 -19.28 24.28
C ASN A 321 -13.33 -20.54 23.86
N GLN A 322 -12.84 -20.61 22.61
CA GLN A 322 -11.99 -21.71 22.14
C GLN A 322 -10.70 -21.80 22.97
N TRP A 323 -10.05 -20.67 23.22
CA TRP A 323 -8.85 -20.63 24.06
C TRP A 323 -9.14 -21.00 25.51
N MET A 324 -10.26 -20.55 26.09
CA MET A 324 -10.67 -20.95 27.44
C MET A 324 -10.97 -22.45 27.53
N TYR A 325 -11.52 -23.06 26.48
CA TYR A 325 -11.70 -24.51 26.39
C TYR A 325 -10.35 -25.24 26.40
N TRP A 326 -9.41 -24.81 25.55
CA TRP A 326 -8.05 -25.36 25.53
C TRP A 326 -7.36 -25.24 26.89
N LYS A 327 -7.38 -24.06 27.52
CA LYS A 327 -6.76 -23.81 28.84
C LYS A 327 -7.32 -24.71 29.94
N ARG A 328 -8.64 -24.96 29.93
CA ARG A 328 -9.28 -25.92 30.86
C ARG A 328 -8.82 -27.35 30.59
N GLY A 329 -8.62 -27.72 29.33
CA GLY A 329 -8.06 -29.01 28.93
C GLY A 329 -6.63 -29.20 29.45
N GLU A 330 -5.75 -28.23 29.19
CA GLU A 330 -4.36 -28.22 29.66
C GLU A 330 -4.28 -28.33 31.19
N ALA A 331 -5.09 -27.53 31.91
CA ALA A 331 -5.14 -27.56 33.37
C ALA A 331 -5.55 -28.94 33.91
N LYS A 332 -6.52 -29.62 33.26
CA LYS A 332 -6.92 -30.99 33.64
C LYS A 332 -5.78 -31.98 33.42
N VAL A 333 -5.10 -31.94 32.27
CA VAL A 333 -3.97 -32.83 31.97
C VAL A 333 -2.82 -32.60 32.95
N LYS A 334 -2.50 -31.33 33.23
CA LYS A 334 -1.46 -30.95 34.21
C LYS A 334 -1.79 -31.40 35.62
N ASN A 335 -3.03 -31.22 36.07
CA ASN A 335 -3.48 -31.66 37.39
C ASN A 335 -3.48 -33.19 37.53
N SER A 336 -3.92 -33.91 36.49
CA SER A 336 -3.87 -35.38 36.47
C SER A 336 -2.42 -35.89 36.51
N ARG A 337 -1.52 -35.26 35.75
CA ARG A 337 -0.08 -35.57 35.77
C ARG A 337 0.51 -35.30 37.16
N SER A 338 0.24 -34.16 37.77
CA SER A 338 0.77 -33.82 39.10
C SER A 338 0.23 -34.74 40.19
N GLN A 339 -1.06 -35.13 40.12
CA GLN A 339 -1.66 -36.09 41.04
C GLN A 339 -1.02 -37.48 40.90
N PHE A 340 -0.74 -37.93 39.67
CA PHE A 340 -0.06 -39.20 39.44
C PHE A 340 1.35 -39.21 40.04
N VAL A 341 2.13 -38.16 39.78
CA VAL A 341 3.48 -38.00 40.35
C VAL A 341 3.43 -37.89 41.88
N GLN A 342 2.49 -37.14 42.45
CA GLN A 342 2.32 -37.05 43.90
C GLN A 342 1.95 -38.40 44.54
N LYS A 343 1.04 -39.17 43.93
CA LYS A 343 0.68 -40.51 44.42
C LYS A 343 1.88 -41.46 44.40
N ARG A 344 2.68 -41.43 43.32
CA ARG A 344 3.94 -42.18 43.21
C ARG A 344 4.95 -41.76 44.28
N ALA A 345 5.16 -40.45 44.45
CA ALA A 345 6.09 -39.93 45.45
C ALA A 345 5.67 -40.29 46.89
N GLN A 346 4.38 -40.22 47.21
CA GLN A 346 3.85 -40.66 48.51
C GLN A 346 4.02 -42.16 48.73
N SER A 347 3.79 -42.98 47.70
CA SER A 347 4.02 -44.43 47.76
C SER A 347 5.51 -44.75 47.99
N ASN A 348 6.41 -44.05 47.29
CA ASN A 348 7.86 -44.22 47.43
C ASN A 348 8.33 -43.80 48.84
N ALA A 349 7.90 -42.65 49.34
CA ALA A 349 8.21 -42.20 50.70
C ALA A 349 7.69 -43.19 51.78
N ALA A 350 6.51 -43.79 51.56
CA ALA A 350 5.97 -44.79 52.46
C ALA A 350 6.75 -46.13 52.42
N ARG A 351 7.36 -46.48 51.29
CA ARG A 351 8.23 -47.66 51.16
C ARG A 351 9.59 -47.44 51.81
N GLU A 352 10.17 -46.24 51.65
CA GLU A 352 11.39 -45.83 52.35
C GLU A 352 11.22 -45.86 53.87
N ALA A 353 10.09 -45.38 54.39
CA ALA A 353 9.76 -45.47 55.82
C ALA A 353 9.62 -46.93 56.32
N ARG A 354 9.31 -47.88 55.42
CA ARG A 354 9.26 -49.33 55.69
C ARG A 354 10.59 -50.05 55.44
N GLY A 355 11.62 -49.36 54.94
CA GLY A 355 12.93 -49.94 54.63
C GLY A 355 12.99 -50.76 53.33
N GLU A 356 11.98 -50.62 52.45
CA GLU A 356 11.97 -51.26 51.12
C GLU A 356 12.56 -50.32 50.06
N ALA A 357 13.14 -50.89 49.00
CA ALA A 357 13.67 -50.10 47.89
C ALA A 357 12.55 -49.34 47.15
N PRO A 358 12.74 -48.04 46.82
CA PRO A 358 11.75 -47.23 46.15
C PRO A 358 11.44 -47.72 44.74
N GLU A 359 10.21 -47.52 44.28
CA GLU A 359 9.78 -47.88 42.94
C GLU A 359 10.44 -46.92 41.93
N PRO A 360 11.02 -47.41 40.81
CA PRO A 360 11.74 -46.57 39.86
C PRO A 360 10.83 -45.48 39.30
N GLU A 361 11.30 -44.23 39.39
CA GLU A 361 10.57 -43.07 38.91
C GLU A 361 10.24 -43.22 37.43
N VAL A 362 9.01 -42.89 37.04
CA VAL A 362 8.63 -42.91 35.63
C VAL A 362 9.43 -41.80 34.93
N PRO A 363 10.24 -42.12 33.91
CA PRO A 363 10.98 -41.09 33.18
C PRO A 363 10.00 -40.09 32.55
N GLU A 364 10.39 -38.82 32.48
CA GLU A 364 9.53 -37.72 32.01
C GLU A 364 8.93 -37.99 30.61
N ALA A 365 9.66 -38.71 29.76
CA ALA A 365 9.23 -39.11 28.42
C ALA A 365 8.03 -40.10 28.41
N GLU A 366 7.89 -40.96 29.42
CA GLU A 366 6.72 -41.85 29.55
C GLU A 366 5.51 -41.10 30.12
N LEU A 367 5.73 -40.14 31.02
CA LEU A 367 4.69 -39.26 31.53
C LEU A 367 4.09 -38.40 30.42
N ASP A 368 4.91 -37.86 29.52
CA ASP A 368 4.43 -37.08 28.36
C ASP A 368 3.65 -37.93 27.35
N ARG A 369 3.99 -39.22 27.21
CA ARG A 369 3.20 -40.16 26.41
C ARG A 369 1.84 -40.48 27.03
N MET A 370 1.78 -40.63 28.36
CA MET A 370 0.54 -40.92 29.09
C MET A 370 -0.38 -39.70 29.20
N PHE A 371 0.18 -38.49 29.26
CA PHE A 371 -0.55 -37.25 29.51
C PHE A 371 -0.32 -36.22 28.39
N ARG A 372 -0.66 -36.60 27.14
CA ARG A 372 -0.48 -35.72 25.98
C ARG A 372 -1.43 -34.50 26.07
N PRO A 373 -0.91 -33.26 26.10
CA PRO A 373 -1.75 -32.07 26.09
C PRO A 373 -2.42 -31.87 24.71
N LEU A 374 -3.58 -31.21 24.70
CA LEU A 374 -4.24 -30.77 23.47
C LEU A 374 -3.36 -29.69 22.80
N PRO A 375 -3.17 -29.72 21.46
CA PRO A 375 -2.42 -28.69 20.77
C PRO A 375 -3.04 -27.30 21.02
N GLU A 376 -2.18 -26.31 21.20
CA GLU A 376 -2.58 -24.93 21.44
C GLU A 376 -3.24 -24.34 20.18
N PRO A 377 -4.41 -23.69 20.28
CA PRO A 377 -4.97 -22.95 19.17
C PRO A 377 -4.09 -21.73 18.86
N SER A 378 -3.90 -21.42 17.58
CA SER A 378 -3.16 -20.24 17.16
C SER A 378 -3.74 -18.98 17.77
N ARG A 379 -2.88 -18.10 18.28
CA ARG A 379 -3.28 -16.81 18.86
C ARG A 379 -3.29 -15.67 17.84
N LEU A 380 -2.87 -15.93 16.60
CA LEU A 380 -2.78 -14.92 15.55
C LEU A 380 -4.15 -14.32 15.21
N GLU A 381 -5.16 -15.15 15.00
CA GLU A 381 -6.52 -14.70 14.64
C GLU A 381 -7.12 -13.82 15.75
N ALA A 382 -6.97 -14.23 17.01
CA ALA A 382 -7.39 -13.41 18.14
C ALA A 382 -6.68 -12.03 18.19
N LEU A 383 -5.38 -11.97 17.85
CA LEU A 383 -4.63 -10.71 17.77
C LEU A 383 -5.11 -9.84 16.61
N LEU A 384 -5.36 -10.43 15.45
CA LEU A 384 -5.88 -9.75 14.26
C LEU A 384 -7.28 -9.18 14.51
N ASN A 385 -8.16 -9.96 15.11
CA ASN A 385 -9.52 -9.54 15.48
C ASN A 385 -9.46 -8.36 16.46
N THR A 386 -8.55 -8.41 17.43
CA THR A 386 -8.31 -7.28 18.35
C THR A 386 -7.79 -6.03 17.62
N ALA A 387 -6.90 -6.20 16.63
CA ALA A 387 -6.38 -5.10 15.83
C ALA A 387 -7.49 -4.45 14.96
N ASN A 388 -8.31 -5.26 14.30
CA ASN A 388 -9.46 -4.78 13.52
C ASN A 388 -10.48 -4.03 14.40
N LEU A 389 -10.77 -4.52 15.62
CA LEU A 389 -11.64 -3.82 16.56
C LEU A 389 -11.09 -2.43 16.90
N ASN A 390 -9.79 -2.33 17.15
CA ASN A 390 -9.12 -1.05 17.43
C ASN A 390 -9.20 -0.10 16.22
N LEU A 391 -8.98 -0.61 15.00
CA LEU A 391 -9.04 0.17 13.77
C LEU A 391 -10.44 0.68 13.46
N LEU A 392 -11.46 -0.15 13.63
CA LEU A 392 -12.86 0.25 13.45
C LEU A 392 -13.27 1.29 14.49
N SER A 393 -12.91 1.09 15.77
CA SER A 393 -13.17 2.05 16.85
C SER A 393 -12.51 3.41 16.59
N LYS A 394 -11.23 3.42 16.15
CA LYS A 394 -10.54 4.64 15.71
C LYS A 394 -11.22 5.26 14.50
N GLY A 395 -11.64 4.46 13.52
CA GLY A 395 -12.36 4.91 12.32
C GLY A 395 -13.68 5.60 12.65
N VAL A 396 -14.45 5.07 13.59
CA VAL A 396 -15.68 5.71 14.10
C VAL A 396 -15.35 7.05 14.74
N THR A 397 -14.33 7.11 15.60
CA THR A 397 -13.91 8.36 16.27
C THR A 397 -13.45 9.42 15.26
N GLN A 398 -12.64 9.02 14.28
CA GLN A 398 -12.13 9.89 13.21
C GLN A 398 -13.23 10.37 12.26
N SER A 399 -14.27 9.57 12.03
CA SER A 399 -15.42 9.96 11.20
C SER A 399 -16.33 10.92 11.97
N ARG A 400 -16.60 10.66 13.25
CA ARG A 400 -17.58 11.41 14.05
C ARG A 400 -17.04 12.71 14.65
N GLY A 401 -15.75 12.78 14.98
CA GLY A 401 -15.13 14.01 15.51
C GLY A 401 -15.31 15.23 14.59
N PRO A 402 -14.92 15.15 13.31
CA PRO A 402 -15.16 16.22 12.34
C PRO A 402 -16.66 16.46 12.09
N ALA A 403 -17.50 15.42 12.10
CA ALA A 403 -18.95 15.58 11.93
C ALA A 403 -19.57 16.45 13.04
N LEU A 404 -19.15 16.28 14.30
CA LEU A 404 -19.55 17.16 15.40
C LEU A 404 -19.09 18.61 15.16
N THR A 405 -17.87 18.80 14.69
CA THR A 405 -17.33 20.12 14.35
C THR A 405 -18.16 20.79 13.26
N LYS A 406 -18.54 20.04 12.21
CA LYS A 406 -19.43 20.53 11.13
C LYS A 406 -20.82 20.91 11.67
N MET A 407 -21.36 20.17 12.64
CA MET A 407 -22.62 20.52 13.28
C MET A 407 -22.53 21.84 14.06
N PHE A 408 -21.47 22.04 14.85
CA PHE A 408 -21.26 23.32 15.54
C PHE A 408 -21.07 24.50 14.58
N MET A 409 -20.37 24.28 13.46
CA MET A 409 -20.25 25.30 12.40
C MET A 409 -21.62 25.64 11.78
N ALA A 410 -22.45 24.63 11.51
CA ALA A 410 -23.80 24.82 11.00
C ALA A 410 -24.71 25.54 12.00
N GLN A 411 -24.59 25.23 13.30
CA GLN A 411 -25.28 25.95 14.36
C GLN A 411 -24.87 27.43 14.39
N GLY A 412 -23.58 27.75 14.35
CA GLY A 412 -23.10 29.13 14.31
C GLY A 412 -23.58 29.89 13.08
N LEU A 413 -23.63 29.23 11.91
CA LEU A 413 -24.23 29.80 10.71
C LEU A 413 -25.72 30.08 10.90
N HIS A 414 -26.48 29.16 11.51
CA HIS A 414 -27.90 29.34 11.79
C HIS A 414 -28.17 30.45 12.80
N GLU A 415 -27.39 30.52 13.88
CA GLU A 415 -27.46 31.58 14.88
C GLU A 415 -27.11 32.95 14.30
N SER A 416 -26.16 33.04 13.36
CA SER A 416 -25.82 34.29 12.69
C SER A 416 -26.85 34.76 11.65
N ALA A 417 -27.71 33.85 11.19
CA ALA A 417 -28.74 34.13 10.20
C ALA A 417 -30.06 34.62 10.81
N ASN A 418 -30.26 34.38 12.12
CA ASN A 418 -31.35 34.91 12.94
C ASN A 418 -30.90 36.18 13.67
#